data_AF-A0A645C682-F1
#
_entry.id   AF-A0A645C682-F1
#
_cell.length_a   1.000
_cell.length_b   1.000
_cell.length_c   1.000
_cell.angle_alpha   90.00
_cell.angle_beta   90.00
_cell.angle_gamma   90.00
#
_symmetry.space_group_name_H-M   'P 1'
#
loop_
_entity.id
_entity.type
_entity.pdbx_description
1 polymer ?
#
loop_
_entity_poly.entity_id
_entity_poly.type
_entity_poly.pdbx_seq_one_letter_code
_entity_poly.pdbx_strand_id
1 'polypeptide(L)'
;MKISDIDQAIAFKNQKLVTSGWFFVYMRYNSDLPSYYLDYSTLWENSLPPTNVSPWGQESLFIFVDSNGVYCFDMRNAGTQRECIVGNVSLLSFNELLKKINKRMVVQHKLEEDGIENCKVEVKRIRLCNALVAIENNDDWGVSIPVWQITYYFSYDFDGTHVPEEEQTTYLNALDGSYIEPRINLEELANIYSPVRTSEPSD
;
A
#
# COMPACT_ATOMS: atom_id res chain seq x y z
N MET A 1 -1.59 -8.76 16.98
CA MET A 1 -0.48 -8.58 16.02
C MET A 1 0.45 -9.78 16.11
N LYS A 2 1.21 -10.10 15.07
CA LYS A 2 2.29 -11.11 15.08
C LYS A 2 3.57 -10.47 14.54
N ILE A 3 4.73 -11.04 14.88
CA ILE A 3 6.03 -10.60 14.33
C ILE A 3 6.00 -10.84 12.82
N SER A 4 6.26 -9.80 12.05
CA SER A 4 6.45 -9.88 10.59
C SER A 4 7.91 -9.88 10.20
N ASP A 5 8.75 -9.14 10.93
CA ASP A 5 10.18 -9.01 10.63
C ASP A 5 11.03 -8.80 11.88
N ILE A 6 12.31 -9.19 11.78
CA ILE A 6 13.31 -9.04 12.85
C ILE A 6 14.67 -8.72 12.21
N ASP A 7 15.20 -7.54 12.52
CA ASP A 7 16.48 -7.06 12.00
C ASP A 7 17.44 -6.65 13.11
N GLN A 8 18.74 -6.68 12.82
CA GLN A 8 19.72 -5.97 13.64
C GLN A 8 19.65 -4.48 13.36
N ALA A 9 19.68 -3.66 14.41
CA ALA A 9 19.55 -2.22 14.29
C ALA A 9 20.51 -1.45 15.20
N ILE A 10 20.79 -0.21 14.81
CA ILE A 10 21.64 0.73 15.54
C ILE A 10 20.87 2.05 15.66
N ALA A 11 20.80 2.62 16.86
CA ALA A 11 20.22 3.94 17.07
C ALA A 11 21.30 5.02 17.11
N PHE A 12 21.03 6.10 16.39
CA PHE A 12 21.81 7.34 16.42
C PHE A 12 21.00 8.46 17.08
N LYS A 13 21.68 9.33 17.82
CA LYS A 13 21.12 10.59 18.32
C LYS A 13 22.12 11.69 18.07
N ASN A 14 21.70 12.76 17.40
CA ASN A 14 22.57 13.88 17.02
C ASN A 14 23.86 13.39 16.31
N GLN A 15 23.69 12.51 15.32
CA GLN A 15 24.78 11.93 14.50
C GLN A 15 25.80 11.08 15.29
N LYS A 16 25.49 10.67 16.52
CA LYS A 16 26.34 9.79 17.32
C LYS A 16 25.63 8.47 17.60
N LEU A 17 26.38 7.37 17.51
CA LEU A 17 25.90 6.04 17.91
C LEU A 17 25.55 6.07 19.39
N VAL A 18 24.35 5.61 19.73
CA VAL A 18 23.85 5.52 21.11
C VAL A 18 23.85 4.08 21.58
N THR A 19 23.27 3.17 20.80
CA THR A 19 23.13 1.75 21.14
C THR A 19 22.91 0.90 19.89
N SER A 20 23.02 -0.42 20.04
CA SER A 20 22.73 -1.41 19.00
C SER A 20 21.95 -2.58 19.59
N GLY A 21 21.15 -3.24 18.78
CA GLY A 21 20.33 -4.37 19.22
C GLY A 21 19.45 -4.92 18.11
N TRP A 22 18.21 -5.26 18.47
CA TRP A 22 17.24 -5.92 17.58
C TRP A 22 16.00 -5.07 17.39
N PHE A 23 15.59 -4.88 16.15
CA PHE A 23 14.37 -4.19 15.75
C PHE A 23 13.32 -5.21 15.31
N PHE A 24 12.16 -5.16 15.93
CA PHE A 24 11.04 -6.05 15.68
C PHE A 24 9.91 -5.27 15.02
N VAL A 25 9.40 -5.80 13.92
CA VAL A 25 8.21 -5.29 13.25
C VAL A 25 7.06 -6.24 13.54
N TYR A 26 5.98 -5.71 14.08
CA TYR A 26 4.74 -6.42 14.34
C TYR A 26 3.64 -5.86 13.46
N MET A 27 2.95 -6.76 12.78
CA MET A 27 1.85 -6.41 11.90
C MET A 27 0.55 -7.00 12.40
N ARG A 28 -0.55 -6.32 12.07
CA ARG A 28 -1.88 -6.89 12.25
C ARG A 28 -2.03 -8.16 11.41
N TYR A 29 -2.65 -9.19 11.99
CA TYR A 29 -3.07 -10.39 11.27
C TYR A 29 -4.57 -10.57 11.48
N ASN A 30 -5.30 -10.76 10.38
CA ASN A 30 -6.71 -11.10 10.39
C ASN A 30 -6.88 -12.39 9.58
N SER A 31 -7.50 -13.41 10.18
CA SER A 31 -7.70 -14.74 9.55
C SER A 31 -6.39 -15.32 8.96
N ASP A 32 -5.30 -15.24 9.73
CA ASP A 32 -3.95 -15.67 9.38
C ASP A 32 -3.27 -14.96 8.19
N LEU A 33 -3.91 -13.95 7.61
CA LEU A 33 -3.29 -13.11 6.60
C LEU A 33 -2.57 -11.92 7.27
N PRO A 34 -1.31 -11.65 6.95
CA PRO A 34 -0.64 -10.42 7.40
C PRO A 34 -1.30 -9.20 6.76
N SER A 35 -1.29 -8.07 7.46
CA SER A 35 -1.61 -6.78 6.85
C SER A 35 -0.47 -6.34 5.95
N TYR A 36 -0.78 -5.49 4.97
CA TYR A 36 0.22 -4.90 4.09
C TYR A 36 1.27 -4.10 4.91
N TYR A 37 2.55 -4.14 4.51
CA TYR A 37 3.65 -3.35 5.09
C TYR A 37 4.15 -2.29 4.12
N LEU A 38 4.02 -0.97 4.39
CA LEU A 38 4.61 0.08 3.57
C LEU A 38 4.90 1.39 4.34
N ASP A 39 5.99 2.06 3.95
CA ASP A 39 6.47 3.32 4.53
C ASP A 39 5.95 4.60 3.81
N TYR A 40 5.45 4.50 2.57
CA TYR A 40 4.98 5.64 1.76
C TYR A 40 3.99 5.23 0.64
N SER A 41 3.13 6.15 0.18
CA SER A 41 2.24 5.94 -0.96
C SER A 41 1.95 7.20 -1.77
N THR A 42 1.95 7.04 -3.10
CA THR A 42 1.43 8.01 -4.08
C THR A 42 0.57 7.28 -5.12
N LEU A 43 -0.37 8.01 -5.73
CA LEU A 43 -1.05 7.54 -6.94
C LEU A 43 -0.29 7.98 -8.17
N TRP A 44 -0.37 7.16 -9.20
CA TRP A 44 0.02 7.54 -10.55
C TRP A 44 -0.98 8.55 -11.11
N GLU A 45 -0.50 9.56 -11.84
CA GLU A 45 -1.32 10.65 -12.39
C GLU A 45 -2.50 10.11 -13.25
N ASN A 46 -2.24 9.08 -14.05
CA ASN A 46 -3.24 8.46 -14.92
C ASN A 46 -4.01 7.30 -14.25
N SER A 47 -3.88 7.13 -12.93
CA SER A 47 -4.61 6.08 -12.22
C SER A 47 -6.11 6.39 -12.20
N LEU A 48 -6.93 5.43 -12.63
CA LEU A 48 -8.36 5.46 -12.32
C LEU A 48 -8.56 5.46 -10.79
N PRO A 49 -9.59 6.17 -10.28
CA PRO A 49 -9.87 6.18 -8.85
C PRO A 49 -10.01 4.76 -8.28
N PRO A 50 -9.42 4.48 -7.11
CA PRO A 50 -9.65 3.24 -6.39
C PRO A 50 -11.13 3.09 -6.04
N THR A 51 -11.61 1.84 -6.08
CA THR A 51 -12.99 1.51 -5.70
C THR A 51 -13.19 1.63 -4.18
N ASN A 52 -12.14 1.32 -3.40
CA ASN A 52 -12.12 1.50 -1.96
C ASN A 52 -10.79 2.07 -1.50
N VAL A 53 -10.84 2.88 -0.45
CA VAL A 53 -9.68 3.49 0.22
C VAL A 53 -9.70 3.21 1.71
N SER A 54 -8.70 3.66 2.47
CA SER A 54 -8.69 3.51 3.93
C SER A 54 -8.38 4.82 4.64
N PRO A 55 -9.31 5.38 5.43
CA PRO A 55 -9.07 6.61 6.18
C PRO A 55 -8.15 6.39 7.38
N TRP A 56 -7.98 5.14 7.82
CA TRP A 56 -7.10 4.80 8.93
C TRP A 56 -5.73 4.41 8.44
N GLY A 57 -4.70 4.87 9.14
CA GLY A 57 -3.35 4.42 8.88
C GLY A 57 -3.19 2.92 9.16
N GLN A 58 -2.06 2.40 8.72
CA GLN A 58 -1.65 1.03 8.97
C GLN A 58 -1.58 0.69 10.46
N GLU A 59 -2.02 -0.52 10.82
CA GLU A 59 -1.89 -1.08 12.16
C GLU A 59 -0.56 -1.84 12.33
N SER A 60 0.40 -1.20 12.99
CA SER A 60 1.77 -1.71 13.15
C SER A 60 2.37 -1.34 14.50
N LEU A 61 3.24 -2.21 15.01
CA LEU A 61 4.05 -1.94 16.19
C LEU A 61 5.53 -2.21 15.88
N PHE A 62 6.37 -1.22 16.16
CA PHE A 62 7.81 -1.29 16.02
C PHE A 62 8.44 -1.28 17.40
N ILE A 63 9.35 -2.21 17.68
CA ILE A 63 10.06 -2.27 18.97
C ILE A 63 11.55 -2.40 18.71
N PHE A 64 12.35 -1.50 19.28
CA PHE A 64 13.81 -1.63 19.31
C PHE A 64 14.26 -2.06 20.71
N VAL A 65 15.00 -3.16 20.81
CA VAL A 65 15.50 -3.74 22.05
C VAL A 65 17.03 -3.74 22.03
N ASP A 66 17.66 -3.19 23.07
CA ASP A 66 19.10 -3.24 23.27
C ASP A 66 19.48 -4.12 24.50
N SER A 67 20.75 -4.09 24.91
CA SER A 67 21.23 -4.90 26.04
C SER A 67 20.56 -4.58 27.38
N ASN A 68 19.89 -3.43 27.52
CA ASN A 68 19.20 -2.99 28.73
C ASN A 68 17.69 -3.23 28.68
N GLY A 69 17.15 -3.74 27.57
CA GLY A 69 15.72 -3.96 27.37
C GLY A 69 15.15 -3.14 26.21
N VAL A 70 13.87 -2.76 26.29
CA VAL A 70 13.21 -1.96 25.24
C VAL A 70 13.81 -0.54 25.25
N TYR A 71 14.50 -0.19 24.16
CA TYR A 71 15.07 1.14 23.96
C TYR A 71 14.01 2.14 23.50
N CYS A 72 13.19 1.77 22.51
CA CYS A 72 12.05 2.56 22.05
C CYS A 72 10.99 1.70 21.37
N PHE A 73 9.78 2.24 21.23
CA PHE A 73 8.72 1.63 20.43
C PHE A 73 7.86 2.70 19.75
N ASP A 74 7.23 2.34 18.65
CA ASP A 74 6.23 3.14 17.92
C ASP A 74 5.02 2.26 17.65
N MET A 75 3.83 2.70 18.08
CA MET A 75 2.56 2.02 17.83
C MET A 75 1.70 2.91 16.94
N ARG A 76 1.36 2.40 15.77
CA ARG A 76 0.52 3.09 14.80
C ARG A 76 -0.81 2.35 14.69
N ASN A 77 -1.89 3.06 15.04
CA ASN A 77 -3.27 2.55 15.03
C ASN A 77 -3.47 1.28 15.88
N ALA A 78 -4.68 1.06 16.39
CA ALA A 78 -4.97 -0.11 17.23
C ALA A 78 -6.48 -0.39 17.27
N GLY A 79 -7.05 -0.63 16.09
CA GLY A 79 -8.45 -0.99 15.92
C GLY A 79 -8.77 -2.32 16.61
N THR A 80 -9.95 -2.41 17.20
CA THR A 80 -10.43 -3.65 17.82
C THR A 80 -11.23 -4.47 16.80
N GLN A 81 -10.86 -5.74 16.59
CA GLN A 81 -11.75 -6.64 15.83
C GLN A 81 -12.99 -6.92 16.64
N ARG A 82 -14.16 -6.71 16.07
CA ARG A 82 -15.43 -7.03 16.75
C ARG A 82 -16.03 -8.33 16.28
N GLU A 83 -16.20 -8.49 14.98
CA GLU A 83 -16.85 -9.67 14.41
C GLU A 83 -16.27 -10.04 13.04
N CYS A 84 -16.63 -11.24 12.59
CA CYS A 84 -16.40 -11.70 11.23
C CYS A 84 -17.72 -11.64 10.49
N ILE A 85 -17.88 -10.66 9.59
CA ILE A 85 -19.14 -10.42 8.86
C ILE A 85 -19.34 -11.49 7.78
N VAL A 86 -18.27 -11.91 7.10
CA VAL A 86 -18.30 -12.97 6.08
C VAL A 86 -17.05 -13.85 6.22
N GLY A 87 -17.25 -15.15 6.43
CA GLY A 87 -16.19 -16.16 6.46
C GLY A 87 -16.21 -17.04 5.21
N ASN A 88 -15.11 -17.78 4.97
CA ASN A 88 -14.99 -18.77 3.89
C ASN A 88 -15.36 -18.25 2.50
N VAL A 89 -14.85 -17.07 2.15
CA VAL A 89 -15.05 -16.44 0.85
C VAL A 89 -14.24 -17.14 -0.24
N SER A 90 -14.82 -17.28 -1.43
CA SER A 90 -14.10 -17.74 -2.61
C SER A 90 -13.19 -16.64 -3.15
N LEU A 91 -11.89 -16.93 -3.27
CA LEU A 91 -10.95 -16.03 -3.92
C LEU A 91 -11.07 -16.12 -5.44
N LEU A 92 -10.73 -15.03 -6.10
CA LEU A 92 -10.59 -14.98 -7.55
C LEU A 92 -9.56 -16.04 -8.00
N SER A 93 -9.86 -16.78 -9.06
CA SER A 93 -8.91 -17.76 -9.60
C SER A 93 -7.64 -17.07 -10.10
N PHE A 94 -6.51 -17.77 -10.05
CA PHE A 94 -5.23 -17.20 -10.48
C PHE A 94 -5.26 -16.72 -11.95
N ASN A 95 -5.93 -17.44 -12.84
CA ASN A 95 -6.07 -17.04 -14.24
C ASN A 95 -6.86 -15.73 -14.41
N GLU A 96 -7.95 -15.57 -13.66
CA GLU A 96 -8.70 -14.31 -13.66
C GLU A 96 -7.89 -13.18 -13.03
N LEU A 97 -7.09 -13.49 -12.00
CA LEU A 97 -6.22 -12.49 -11.35
C LEU A 97 -5.20 -11.96 -12.34
N LEU A 98 -4.54 -12.85 -13.10
CA LEU A 98 -3.58 -12.46 -14.13
C LEU A 98 -4.21 -11.56 -15.21
N LYS A 99 -5.46 -11.82 -15.61
CA LYS A 99 -6.18 -10.94 -16.54
C LYS A 99 -6.41 -9.54 -15.95
N LYS A 100 -6.79 -9.46 -14.67
CA LYS A 100 -7.00 -8.20 -13.95
C LYS A 100 -5.69 -7.42 -13.80
N ILE A 101 -4.61 -8.10 -13.40
CA ILE A 101 -3.27 -7.51 -13.27
C ILE A 101 -2.82 -6.97 -14.63
N ASN A 102 -2.89 -7.76 -15.70
CA ASN A 102 -2.46 -7.34 -17.03
C ASN A 102 -3.21 -6.08 -17.47
N LYS A 103 -4.56 -6.12 -17.42
CA LYS A 103 -5.38 -4.94 -17.76
C LYS A 103 -4.99 -3.71 -16.95
N ARG A 104 -4.73 -3.89 -15.65
CA ARG A 104 -4.35 -2.79 -14.76
C ARG A 104 -2.98 -2.22 -15.12
N MET A 105 -1.97 -3.05 -15.34
CA MET A 105 -0.62 -2.59 -15.68
C MET A 105 -0.61 -1.82 -17.00
N VAL A 106 -1.38 -2.28 -18.00
CA VAL A 106 -1.51 -1.57 -19.28
C VAL A 106 -2.17 -0.21 -19.11
N VAL A 107 -3.26 -0.12 -18.34
CA VAL A 107 -3.98 1.16 -18.16
C VAL A 107 -3.19 2.14 -17.30
N GLN A 108 -2.62 1.67 -16.18
CA GLN A 108 -1.95 2.52 -15.20
C GLN A 108 -0.63 3.12 -15.72
N HIS A 109 0.07 2.38 -16.58
CA HIS A 109 1.37 2.79 -17.15
C HIS A 109 1.27 3.18 -18.62
N LYS A 110 0.06 3.53 -19.08
CA LYS A 110 -0.11 4.15 -20.39
C LYS A 110 0.37 5.59 -20.31
N LEU A 111 1.60 5.81 -20.76
CA LEU A 111 2.16 7.15 -20.93
C LEU A 111 1.95 7.56 -22.39
N GLU A 112 1.36 8.74 -22.61
CA GLU A 112 1.02 9.27 -23.95
C GLU A 112 1.91 10.45 -24.38
N GLU A 113 3.02 10.67 -23.67
CA GLU A 113 3.96 11.75 -23.96
C GLU A 113 4.90 11.37 -25.11
N ASP A 114 5.12 12.31 -26.03
CA ASP A 114 6.10 12.17 -27.11
C ASP A 114 7.51 11.95 -26.52
N GLY A 115 8.28 11.06 -27.13
CA GLY A 115 9.63 10.70 -26.66
C GLY A 115 9.69 9.51 -25.71
N ILE A 116 8.54 8.97 -25.28
CA ILE A 116 8.48 7.74 -24.47
C ILE A 116 8.56 6.49 -25.34
N GLU A 117 9.53 5.63 -25.02
CA GLU A 117 9.75 4.34 -25.67
C GLU A 117 9.98 3.21 -24.65
N ASN A 118 9.93 1.96 -25.10
CA ASN A 118 10.31 0.76 -24.34
C ASN A 118 9.71 0.61 -22.93
N CYS A 119 8.47 1.09 -22.72
CA CYS A 119 7.74 0.89 -21.46
C CYS A 119 7.70 -0.60 -21.06
N LYS A 120 8.23 -0.90 -19.88
CA LYS A 120 8.33 -2.25 -19.34
C LYS A 120 7.78 -2.28 -17.92
N VAL A 121 6.91 -3.26 -17.68
CA VAL A 121 6.43 -3.61 -16.33
C VAL A 121 6.86 -5.05 -16.04
N GLU A 122 7.58 -5.25 -14.94
CA GLU A 122 8.02 -6.57 -14.49
C GLU A 122 7.46 -6.91 -13.11
N VAL A 123 6.46 -7.80 -13.07
CA VAL A 123 5.86 -8.26 -11.81
C VAL A 123 6.83 -9.18 -11.08
N LYS A 124 7.26 -8.79 -9.87
CA LYS A 124 8.22 -9.53 -9.05
C LYS A 124 7.53 -10.42 -8.02
N ARG A 125 6.40 -9.98 -7.47
CA ARG A 125 5.71 -10.68 -6.38
C ARG A 125 4.22 -10.44 -6.41
N ILE A 126 3.46 -11.51 -6.18
CA ILE A 126 2.02 -11.48 -5.92
C ILE A 126 1.81 -12.16 -4.56
N ARG A 127 1.27 -11.45 -3.57
CA ARG A 127 1.09 -11.95 -2.20
C ARG A 127 -0.36 -11.72 -1.74
N LEU A 128 -0.94 -12.74 -1.12
CA LEU A 128 -2.22 -12.59 -0.41
C LEU A 128 -1.94 -11.94 0.96
N CYS A 129 -2.66 -10.88 1.26
CA CYS A 129 -2.61 -10.17 2.54
C CYS A 129 -4.01 -9.69 2.92
N ASN A 130 -4.14 -8.98 4.03
CA ASN A 130 -5.38 -8.26 4.36
C ASN A 130 -5.15 -6.74 4.29
N ALA A 131 -6.22 -6.03 3.99
CA ALA A 131 -6.27 -4.58 4.12
C ALA A 131 -7.55 -4.16 4.83
N LEU A 132 -7.43 -3.17 5.70
CA LEU A 132 -8.57 -2.44 6.24
C LEU A 132 -9.00 -1.41 5.21
N VAL A 133 -10.27 -1.42 4.83
CA VAL A 133 -10.86 -0.45 3.90
C VAL A 133 -12.08 0.23 4.53
N ALA A 134 -12.37 1.45 4.09
CA ALA A 134 -13.56 2.19 4.47
C ALA A 134 -14.83 1.47 4.06
N ILE A 135 -15.85 1.64 4.91
CA ILE A 135 -17.24 1.37 4.61
C ILE A 135 -17.86 2.70 4.17
N GLU A 136 -18.66 2.67 3.11
CA GLU A 136 -19.34 3.87 2.63
C GLU A 136 -20.21 4.48 3.74
N ASN A 137 -20.10 5.81 3.93
CA ASN A 137 -20.82 6.58 4.95
C ASN A 137 -20.59 6.12 6.40
N ASN A 138 -19.39 5.60 6.72
CA ASN A 138 -19.05 5.19 8.07
C ASN A 138 -17.56 5.42 8.39
N ASP A 139 -17.29 6.41 9.23
CA ASP A 139 -15.95 6.85 9.61
C ASP A 139 -15.42 6.18 10.89
N ASP A 140 -16.27 5.42 11.59
CA ASP A 140 -15.94 4.74 12.84
C ASP A 140 -15.47 3.29 12.62
N TRP A 141 -15.84 2.70 11.47
CA TRP A 141 -15.69 1.27 11.22
C TRP A 141 -15.13 0.99 9.83
N GLY A 142 -14.05 0.21 9.78
CA GLY A 142 -13.53 -0.38 8.55
C GLY A 142 -13.83 -1.88 8.45
N VAL A 143 -13.77 -2.40 7.23
CA VAL A 143 -13.80 -3.85 6.98
C VAL A 143 -12.42 -4.31 6.58
N SER A 144 -11.92 -5.35 7.25
CA SER A 144 -10.73 -6.06 6.80
C SER A 144 -11.12 -7.05 5.70
N ILE A 145 -10.56 -6.87 4.50
CA ILE A 145 -10.80 -7.75 3.35
C ILE A 145 -9.50 -8.45 2.92
N PRO A 146 -9.57 -9.64 2.30
CA PRO A 146 -8.42 -10.26 1.65
C PRO A 146 -8.07 -9.50 0.38
N VAL A 147 -6.78 -9.27 0.15
CA VAL A 147 -6.28 -8.48 -0.99
C VAL A 147 -5.02 -9.12 -1.57
N TRP A 148 -4.86 -8.99 -2.89
CA TRP A 148 -3.61 -9.28 -3.57
C TRP A 148 -2.75 -8.02 -3.58
N GLN A 149 -1.58 -8.10 -2.96
CA GLN A 149 -0.50 -7.12 -3.12
C GLN A 149 0.37 -7.55 -4.31
N ILE A 150 0.52 -6.66 -5.30
CA ILE A 150 1.36 -6.89 -6.47
C ILE A 150 2.53 -5.92 -6.39
N THR A 151 3.74 -6.44 -6.24
CA THR A 151 5.00 -5.68 -6.31
C THR A 151 5.63 -5.89 -7.68
N TYR A 152 6.01 -4.80 -8.34
CA TYR A 152 6.52 -4.82 -9.70
C TYR A 152 7.50 -3.66 -9.94
N TYR A 153 8.35 -3.79 -10.96
CA TYR A 153 9.21 -2.72 -11.45
C TYR A 153 8.62 -2.09 -12.69
N PHE A 154 8.68 -0.77 -12.77
CA PHE A 154 8.31 -0.01 -13.96
C PHE A 154 9.52 0.79 -14.45
N SER A 155 9.75 0.74 -15.76
CA SER A 155 10.81 1.48 -16.44
C SER A 155 10.36 1.88 -17.84
N TYR A 156 10.95 2.93 -18.39
CA TYR A 156 10.72 3.40 -19.75
C TYR A 156 11.95 4.19 -20.22
N ASP A 157 12.03 4.43 -21.52
CA ASP A 157 13.02 5.35 -22.09
C ASP A 157 12.32 6.67 -22.42
N PHE A 158 12.98 7.80 -22.16
CA PHE A 158 12.51 9.14 -22.50
C PHE A 158 13.58 9.88 -23.29
N ASP A 159 13.27 10.28 -24.52
CA ASP A 159 14.20 10.95 -25.45
C ASP A 159 15.56 10.22 -25.55
N GLY A 160 15.52 8.89 -25.64
CA GLY A 160 16.71 8.03 -25.73
C GLY A 160 17.48 7.84 -24.41
N THR A 161 16.97 8.35 -23.29
CA THR A 161 17.55 8.15 -21.95
C THR A 161 16.72 7.13 -21.17
N HIS A 162 17.38 6.09 -20.66
CA HIS A 162 16.72 5.10 -19.82
C HIS A 162 16.34 5.67 -18.45
N VAL A 163 15.06 5.67 -18.13
CA VAL A 163 14.55 5.99 -16.79
C VAL A 163 14.56 4.70 -15.95
N PRO A 164 15.33 4.68 -14.84
CA PRO A 164 15.61 3.45 -14.09
C PRO A 164 14.37 2.83 -13.44
N GLU A 165 14.46 1.52 -13.19
CA GLU A 165 13.42 0.72 -12.55
C GLU A 165 13.09 1.22 -11.14
N GLU A 166 11.84 1.64 -10.92
CA GLU A 166 11.31 1.93 -9.58
C GLU A 166 10.43 0.78 -9.07
N GLU A 167 10.58 0.43 -7.79
CA GLU A 167 9.67 -0.52 -7.14
C GLU A 167 8.31 0.13 -6.87
N GLN A 168 7.28 -0.49 -7.44
CA GLN A 168 5.91 -0.05 -7.34
C GLN A 168 5.05 -1.14 -6.71
N THR A 169 3.99 -0.72 -6.03
CA THR A 169 3.02 -1.65 -5.45
C THR A 169 1.59 -1.21 -5.76
N THR A 170 0.76 -2.18 -6.13
CA THR A 170 -0.70 -2.00 -6.30
C THR A 170 -1.47 -3.10 -5.58
N TYR A 171 -2.74 -2.82 -5.26
CA TYR A 171 -3.60 -3.68 -4.47
C TYR A 171 -4.89 -3.98 -5.21
N LEU A 172 -5.23 -5.27 -5.31
CA LEU A 172 -6.50 -5.72 -5.86
C LEU A 172 -7.29 -6.45 -4.78
N ASN A 173 -8.59 -6.20 -4.69
CA ASN A 173 -9.50 -6.99 -3.86
C ASN A 173 -9.41 -8.47 -4.30
N ALA A 174 -9.19 -9.37 -3.35
CA ALA A 174 -8.97 -10.78 -3.68
C ALA A 174 -10.22 -11.53 -4.12
N LEU A 175 -11.41 -10.94 -3.95
CA LEU A 175 -12.69 -11.54 -4.33
C LEU A 175 -13.04 -11.29 -5.80
N ASP A 176 -12.85 -10.04 -6.27
CA ASP A 176 -13.33 -9.60 -7.60
C ASP A 176 -12.26 -8.94 -8.47
N GLY A 177 -11.07 -8.69 -7.93
CA GLY A 177 -9.96 -8.04 -8.61
C GLY A 177 -10.16 -6.55 -8.87
N SER A 178 -11.10 -5.89 -8.16
CA SER A 178 -11.22 -4.43 -8.17
C SER A 178 -9.97 -3.77 -7.59
N TYR A 179 -9.61 -2.60 -8.13
CA TYR A 179 -8.49 -1.82 -7.60
C TYR A 179 -8.90 -1.12 -6.31
N ILE A 180 -8.08 -1.26 -5.29
CA ILE A 180 -8.25 -0.56 -4.02
C ILE A 180 -6.96 0.18 -3.70
N GLU A 181 -7.06 1.22 -2.89
CA GLU A 181 -5.90 1.94 -2.40
C GLU A 181 -5.96 2.08 -0.88
N PRO A 182 -5.52 1.06 -0.12
CA PRO A 182 -5.67 1.07 1.33
C PRO A 182 -4.68 2.01 2.04
N ARG A 183 -3.86 2.74 1.28
CA ARG A 183 -2.81 3.63 1.80
C ARG A 183 -3.22 5.10 1.81
N ILE A 184 -4.29 5.43 1.10
CA ILE A 184 -4.77 6.80 0.91
C ILE A 184 -6.11 6.94 1.62
N ASN A 185 -6.34 8.08 2.26
CA ASN A 185 -7.63 8.38 2.89
C ASN A 185 -8.58 9.11 1.91
N LEU A 186 -9.85 9.26 2.31
CA LEU A 186 -10.86 9.92 1.46
C LEU A 186 -10.54 11.38 1.17
N GLU A 187 -9.89 12.10 2.09
CA GLU A 187 -9.51 13.51 1.92
C GLU A 187 -8.37 13.64 0.89
N GLU A 188 -7.33 12.83 1.02
CA GLU A 188 -6.23 12.74 0.04
C GLU A 188 -6.76 12.35 -1.34
N LEU A 189 -7.65 11.38 -1.41
CA LEU A 189 -8.31 10.99 -2.66
C LEU A 189 -9.09 12.18 -3.26
N ALA A 190 -9.87 12.88 -2.45
CA ALA A 190 -10.61 14.06 -2.91
C ALA A 190 -9.67 15.16 -3.42
N ASN A 191 -8.52 15.36 -2.77
CA ASN A 191 -7.53 16.35 -3.23
C ASN A 191 -6.89 15.96 -4.56
N ILE A 192 -6.62 14.67 -4.80
CA ILE A 192 -6.05 14.16 -6.05
C ILE A 192 -7.04 14.30 -7.21
N TYR A 193 -8.32 14.02 -6.98
CA TYR A 193 -9.34 13.97 -8.04
C TYR A 193 -10.31 15.17 -8.05
N SER A 194 -10.06 16.22 -7.26
CA SER A 194 -10.88 17.44 -7.30
C SER A 194 -10.62 18.20 -8.60
N PRO A 195 -11.66 18.71 -9.29
CA PRO A 195 -11.46 19.64 -10.38
C PRO A 195 -10.76 20.88 -9.82
N VAL A 196 -9.64 21.28 -10.45
CA VAL A 196 -8.97 22.54 -10.14
C VAL A 196 -10.04 23.62 -10.11
N ARG A 197 -10.27 24.27 -8.95
CA ARG A 197 -11.05 25.50 -8.91
C ARG A 197 -10.26 26.50 -9.76
N THR A 198 -10.65 26.66 -11.02
CA THR A 198 -10.28 27.84 -11.79
C THR A 198 -10.76 29.01 -10.96
N SER A 199 -9.81 29.76 -10.39
CA SER A 199 -10.10 31.09 -9.87
C SER A 199 -10.70 31.87 -11.02
N GLU A 200 -12.01 32.11 -10.97
CA GLU A 200 -12.63 33.11 -11.84
C GLU A 200 -11.88 34.42 -11.60
N PRO A 201 -11.46 35.12 -12.67
CA PRO A 201 -10.85 36.43 -12.50
C PRO A 201 -11.90 37.33 -11.83
N SER A 202 -11.51 37.93 -10.71
CA SER A 202 -12.28 38.98 -10.06
C SER A 202 -12.40 40.16 -11.03
N ASP A 203 -13.63 40.42 -11.49
CA ASP A 203 -14.02 41.67 -12.17
C ASP A 203 -13.80 42.91 -11.28
#